data_AF-A0A1J9QC15-F1
#
_entry.id   AF-A0A1J9QC15-F1
#
_cell.length_a   1.000
_cell.length_b   1.000
_cell.length_c   1.000
_cell.angle_alpha   90.00
_cell.angle_beta   90.00
_cell.angle_gamma   90.00
#
_symmetry.space_group_name_H-M   'P 1'
#
loop_
_entity.id
_entity.type
_entity.pdbx_description
1 polymer ?
#
loop_
_entity_poly.entity_id
_entity_poly.type
_entity_poly.pdbx_seq_one_letter_code
_entity_poly.pdbx_strand_id
1 'polypeptide(L)'
;MLYQRFQLVNPPLNPGRNTTNTAYGASGIHNIGVWHGFNLNALLQSYQNLLVQARLPPDPMPTSPPRAITAENALRSKISEYVFPRVRRALRTGFDRLMAINQLNDLTPVSFDVGECAEVIDAFKPDTAYFAVALPAGTGPNRAPGDVKPSWKWSTAFATHPLLGIRNEYRQALSQSTATPKKHAGRPSQLTEEQMNEIIEFISASKINRQMPYKKLIVVLHLEVNEKCLGRALKRRGYSRRISLRKPPLSIRVQDIRLQWALENLSYDTLRGVVRAAWDSITEGQLQELIAEMPARCQAVIQAGGGYTKY
;
A
#
# COMPACT_ATOMS: atom_id res chain seq x y z
N MET A 1 15.61 -32.24 5.98
CA MET A 1 15.10 -30.85 5.98
C MET A 1 15.47 -30.22 7.31
N LEU A 2 16.52 -29.41 7.34
CA LEU A 2 16.87 -28.60 8.51
C LEU A 2 15.85 -27.45 8.61
N TYR A 3 14.92 -27.55 9.56
CA TYR A 3 14.06 -26.43 9.95
C TYR A 3 14.96 -25.36 10.59
N GLN A 4 15.40 -24.37 9.82
CA GLN A 4 15.87 -23.13 10.41
C GLN A 4 14.65 -22.40 10.98
N ARG A 5 14.45 -22.57 12.29
CA ARG A 5 13.50 -21.80 13.06
C ARG A 5 14.06 -20.38 13.12
N PHE A 6 13.44 -19.42 12.43
CA PHE A 6 13.78 -18.01 12.60
C PHE A 6 13.55 -17.64 14.07
N GLN A 7 14.64 -17.53 14.84
CA GLN A 7 14.55 -17.11 16.24
C GLN A 7 14.17 -15.63 16.27
N LEU A 8 13.02 -15.36 16.87
CA LEU A 8 12.48 -14.03 17.04
C LEU A 8 13.14 -13.42 18.27
N VAL A 9 13.84 -12.30 18.09
CA VAL A 9 14.54 -11.61 19.18
C VAL A 9 13.64 -10.48 19.67
N ASN A 10 13.17 -10.59 20.92
CA ASN A 10 12.44 -9.58 21.69
C ASN A 10 11.13 -9.06 21.07
N PRO A 11 9.96 -9.68 21.36
CA PRO A 11 8.68 -9.07 21.00
C PRO A 11 8.52 -7.71 21.72
N PRO A 12 7.96 -6.69 21.05
CA PRO A 12 7.70 -5.40 21.68
C PRO A 12 6.69 -5.56 22.84
N LEU A 13 6.89 -4.82 23.93
CA LEU A 13 6.03 -4.80 25.13
C LEU A 13 4.54 -4.60 24.79
N ASN A 14 4.25 -3.79 23.77
CA ASN A 14 2.91 -3.60 23.22
C ASN A 14 2.99 -3.75 21.69
N PRO A 15 2.61 -4.90 21.12
CA PRO A 15 2.73 -5.14 19.68
C PRO A 15 1.80 -4.28 18.81
N GLY A 16 0.95 -3.44 19.40
CA GLY A 16 -0.03 -2.63 18.70
C GLY A 16 -1.17 -3.46 18.13
N ARG A 17 -2.24 -2.79 17.68
CA ARG A 17 -3.38 -3.46 17.03
C ARG A 17 -3.06 -3.77 15.58
N ASN A 18 -3.70 -4.81 15.02
CA ASN A 18 -3.70 -5.05 13.58
C ASN A 18 -4.48 -3.96 12.84
N THR A 19 -4.15 -3.78 11.57
CA THR A 19 -4.83 -2.82 10.69
C THR A 19 -6.33 -3.08 10.64
N THR A 20 -7.11 -2.02 10.77
CA THR A 20 -8.58 -2.07 10.71
C THR A 20 -9.07 -1.44 9.41
N ASN A 21 -10.11 -2.01 8.82
CA ASN A 21 -10.85 -1.39 7.74
C ASN A 21 -12.33 -1.28 8.13
N THR A 22 -13.01 -0.25 7.63
CA THR A 22 -14.46 -0.10 7.79
C THR A 22 -15.26 -1.15 7.00
N ALA A 23 -14.65 -1.75 5.98
CA ALA A 23 -15.30 -2.69 5.11
C ALA A 23 -15.30 -4.13 5.64
N TYR A 24 -14.27 -4.50 6.40
CA TYR A 24 -14.03 -5.85 6.91
C TYR A 24 -13.39 -5.78 8.29
N GLY A 25 -13.84 -6.66 9.19
CA GLY A 25 -13.35 -6.69 10.56
C GLY A 25 -13.58 -8.04 11.22
N ALA A 26 -12.93 -8.22 12.36
CA ALA A 26 -12.95 -9.45 13.15
C ALA A 26 -14.36 -10.01 13.41
N SER A 27 -15.36 -9.15 13.54
CA SER A 27 -16.76 -9.54 13.79
C SER A 27 -17.44 -10.25 12.62
N GLY A 28 -16.92 -10.09 11.39
CA GLY A 28 -17.45 -10.78 10.20
C GLY A 28 -17.05 -12.26 10.10
N ILE A 29 -16.15 -12.73 10.97
CA ILE A 29 -15.69 -14.12 10.98
C ILE A 29 -16.43 -14.89 12.07
N HIS A 30 -17.35 -15.75 11.66
CA HIS A 30 -18.18 -16.55 12.57
C HIS A 30 -17.60 -17.93 12.91
N ASN A 31 -16.79 -18.50 12.01
CA ASN A 31 -16.16 -19.80 12.21
C ASN A 31 -14.74 -19.83 11.62
N ILE A 32 -13.88 -20.65 12.21
CA ILE A 32 -12.51 -20.89 11.77
C ILE A 32 -12.29 -22.40 11.85
N GLY A 33 -11.90 -23.01 10.74
CA GLY A 33 -11.70 -24.46 10.63
C GLY A 33 -10.38 -24.79 9.97
N VAL A 34 -9.89 -26.01 10.22
CA VAL A 34 -8.73 -26.54 9.53
C VAL A 34 -9.17 -27.10 8.18
N TRP A 35 -8.47 -26.71 7.11
CA TRP A 35 -8.70 -27.30 5.79
C TRP A 35 -7.98 -28.64 5.67
N HIS A 36 -8.63 -29.73 6.10
CA HIS A 36 -8.02 -31.06 6.14
C HIS A 36 -7.53 -31.57 4.77
N GLY A 37 -8.19 -31.17 3.68
CA GLY A 37 -7.77 -31.51 2.31
C GLY A 37 -6.51 -30.78 1.82
N PHE A 38 -6.13 -29.67 2.46
CA PHE A 38 -4.93 -28.92 2.09
C PHE A 38 -3.72 -29.42 2.88
N ASN A 39 -3.18 -30.56 2.46
CA ASN A 39 -2.02 -31.19 3.06
C ASN A 39 -1.07 -31.77 1.98
N LEU A 40 0.18 -32.03 2.36
CA LEU A 40 1.20 -32.47 1.41
C LEU A 40 0.83 -33.77 0.69
N ASN A 41 0.21 -34.74 1.38
CA ASN A 41 -0.16 -36.02 0.77
C ASN A 41 -1.20 -35.81 -0.34
N ALA A 42 -2.26 -35.03 -0.06
CA ALA A 42 -3.30 -34.72 -1.04
C ALA A 42 -2.74 -33.91 -2.24
N LEU A 43 -1.83 -32.97 -1.97
CA LEU A 43 -1.16 -32.20 -3.02
C LEU A 43 -0.26 -33.07 -3.89
N LEU A 44 0.51 -33.99 -3.30
CA LEU A 44 1.34 -34.92 -4.07
C LEU A 44 0.49 -35.89 -4.89
N GLN A 45 -0.56 -36.47 -4.32
CA GLN A 45 -1.48 -37.34 -5.07
C GLN A 45 -2.05 -36.65 -6.31
N SER A 46 -2.35 -35.36 -6.22
CA SER A 46 -2.96 -34.59 -7.32
C SER A 46 -1.94 -34.03 -8.32
N TYR A 47 -0.76 -33.61 -7.86
CA TYR A 47 0.17 -32.82 -8.66
C TYR A 47 1.59 -33.41 -8.79
N GLN A 48 1.87 -34.58 -8.21
CA GLN A 48 3.21 -35.17 -8.23
C GLN A 48 3.76 -35.36 -9.65
N ASN A 49 2.92 -35.74 -10.61
CA ASN A 49 3.37 -35.90 -11.99
C ASN A 49 3.90 -34.57 -12.57
N LEU A 50 3.15 -33.47 -12.38
CA LEU A 50 3.60 -32.13 -12.77
C LEU A 50 4.87 -31.72 -12.02
N LEU A 51 4.93 -31.95 -10.70
CA LEU A 51 6.08 -31.58 -9.86
C LEU A 51 7.36 -32.34 -10.22
N VAL A 52 7.27 -33.60 -10.63
CA VAL A 52 8.43 -34.41 -11.06
C VAL A 52 8.98 -33.93 -12.41
N GLN A 53 8.10 -33.47 -13.30
CA GLN A 53 8.47 -33.01 -14.64
C GLN A 53 8.94 -31.55 -14.67
N ALA A 54 8.35 -30.68 -13.84
CA ALA A 54 8.68 -29.26 -13.74
C ALA A 54 9.97 -29.04 -12.92
N ARG A 55 11.13 -29.35 -13.51
CA ARG A 55 12.42 -29.19 -12.84
C ARG A 55 12.89 -27.74 -12.81
N LEU A 56 13.34 -27.30 -11.64
CA LEU A 56 13.97 -26.01 -11.44
C LEU A 56 15.47 -26.18 -11.22
N PRO A 57 16.30 -25.25 -11.74
CA PRO A 57 17.70 -25.16 -11.32
C PRO A 57 17.79 -25.02 -9.79
N PRO A 58 18.79 -25.65 -9.14
CA PRO A 58 19.03 -25.45 -7.72
C PRO A 58 19.18 -23.97 -7.36
N ASP A 59 18.55 -23.58 -6.26
CA ASP A 59 18.65 -22.24 -5.67
C ASP A 59 18.75 -22.43 -4.16
N PRO A 60 19.96 -22.76 -3.68
CA PRO A 60 20.18 -23.06 -2.27
C PRO A 60 19.91 -21.81 -1.44
N MET A 61 19.33 -22.00 -0.26
CA MET A 61 19.23 -20.90 0.71
C MET A 61 20.65 -20.45 1.10
N PRO A 62 20.88 -19.14 1.32
CA PRO A 62 22.16 -18.67 1.81
C PRO A 62 22.56 -19.37 3.11
N THR A 63 23.83 -19.71 3.21
CA THR A 63 24.42 -20.35 4.40
C THR A 63 24.80 -19.35 5.49
N SER A 64 24.67 -18.05 5.22
CA SER A 64 24.92 -17.01 6.20
C SER A 64 23.95 -17.13 7.38
N PRO A 65 24.40 -16.87 8.62
CA PRO A 65 23.53 -16.89 9.78
C PRO A 65 22.32 -15.95 9.58
N PRO A 66 21.09 -16.40 9.90
CA PRO A 66 19.93 -15.55 9.79
C PRO A 66 20.08 -14.36 10.73
N ARG A 67 19.91 -13.14 10.21
CA ARG A 67 19.87 -11.93 11.03
C ARG A 67 18.60 -11.92 11.88
N ALA A 68 18.68 -11.34 13.07
CA ALA A 68 17.53 -11.19 13.96
C ALA A 68 16.38 -10.45 13.27
N ILE A 69 15.17 -10.98 13.39
CA ILE A 69 13.93 -10.32 12.93
C ILE A 69 13.38 -9.53 14.11
N THR A 70 13.63 -8.23 14.12
CA THR A 70 13.25 -7.31 15.21
C THR A 70 11.95 -6.55 14.96
N ALA A 71 11.44 -6.60 13.73
CA ALA A 71 10.27 -5.83 13.31
C ALA A 71 9.52 -6.47 12.13
N GLU A 72 8.28 -6.06 11.91
CA GLU A 72 7.41 -6.57 10.83
C GLU A 72 7.98 -6.26 9.43
N ASN A 73 8.56 -5.07 9.24
CA ASN A 73 9.23 -4.72 7.98
C ASN A 73 10.49 -5.57 7.72
N ALA A 74 11.27 -5.88 8.77
CA ALA A 74 12.42 -6.79 8.66
C ALA A 74 11.96 -8.20 8.26
N LEU A 75 10.86 -8.70 8.82
CA LEU A 75 10.25 -9.96 8.41
C LEU A 75 9.85 -9.92 6.93
N ARG A 76 9.08 -8.91 6.52
CA ARG A 76 8.66 -8.73 5.11
C ARG A 76 9.86 -8.74 4.17
N SER A 77 10.88 -7.95 4.47
CA SER A 77 12.12 -7.88 3.69
C SER A 77 12.77 -9.27 3.52
N LYS A 78 12.84 -10.08 4.59
CA LYS A 78 13.43 -11.43 4.53
C LYS A 78 12.59 -12.42 3.75
N ILE A 79 11.27 -12.33 3.82
CA ILE A 79 10.39 -13.14 2.97
C ILE A 79 10.57 -12.73 1.50
N SER A 80 10.66 -11.43 1.19
CA SER A 80 10.92 -10.96 -0.16
C SER A 80 12.30 -11.39 -0.69
N GLU A 81 13.33 -11.45 0.16
CA GLU A 81 14.67 -11.90 -0.21
C GLU A 81 14.72 -13.41 -0.48
N TYR A 82 14.16 -14.24 0.42
CA TYR A 82 14.35 -15.69 0.37
C TYR A 82 13.19 -16.47 -0.26
N VAL A 83 11.95 -16.00 -0.13
CA VAL A 83 10.77 -16.78 -0.52
C VAL A 83 10.22 -16.33 -1.87
N PHE A 84 10.09 -15.02 -2.10
CA PHE A 84 9.43 -14.49 -3.31
C PHE A 84 10.09 -14.97 -4.62
N PRO A 85 11.43 -14.97 -4.77
CA PRO A 85 12.07 -15.45 -5.99
C PRO A 85 11.76 -16.93 -6.26
N ARG A 86 11.70 -17.76 -5.21
CA ARG A 86 11.42 -19.19 -5.32
C ARG A 86 9.98 -19.44 -5.75
N VAL A 87 9.02 -18.72 -5.17
CA VAL A 87 7.60 -18.81 -5.56
C VAL A 87 7.42 -18.35 -7.01
N ARG A 88 7.98 -17.20 -7.40
CA ARG A 88 7.92 -16.72 -8.80
C ARG A 88 8.52 -17.72 -9.78
N ARG A 89 9.67 -18.30 -9.45
CA ARG A 89 10.32 -19.32 -10.29
C ARG A 89 9.45 -20.59 -10.40
N ALA A 90 8.88 -21.06 -9.30
CA ALA A 90 8.00 -22.22 -9.28
C ALA A 90 6.71 -22.00 -10.09
N LEU A 91 6.06 -20.84 -9.94
CA LEU A 91 4.87 -20.50 -10.71
C LEU A 91 5.18 -20.46 -12.21
N ARG A 92 6.24 -19.74 -12.61
CA ARG A 92 6.66 -19.65 -14.01
C ARG A 92 6.92 -21.04 -14.60
N THR A 93 7.79 -21.83 -13.97
CA THR A 93 8.13 -23.17 -14.49
C THR A 93 6.94 -24.14 -14.48
N GLY A 94 6.05 -24.03 -13.49
CA GLY A 94 4.83 -24.84 -13.44
C GLY A 94 3.88 -24.51 -14.59
N PHE A 95 3.59 -23.23 -14.82
CA PHE A 95 2.72 -22.80 -15.94
C PHE A 95 3.36 -23.05 -17.30
N ASP A 96 4.67 -22.83 -17.46
CA ASP A 96 5.40 -23.15 -18.69
C ASP A 96 5.29 -24.65 -19.01
N ARG A 97 5.41 -25.52 -17.99
CA ARG A 97 5.26 -26.97 -18.18
C ARG A 97 3.83 -27.34 -18.56
N LEU A 98 2.83 -26.80 -17.87
CA LEU A 98 1.41 -27.03 -18.19
C LEU A 98 1.07 -26.60 -19.62
N MET A 99 1.61 -25.46 -20.06
CA MET A 99 1.47 -24.99 -21.43
C MET A 99 2.14 -25.95 -22.42
N ALA A 100 3.37 -26.39 -22.15
CA ALA A 100 4.12 -27.30 -23.03
C ALA A 100 3.46 -28.68 -23.21
N ILE A 101 2.69 -29.15 -22.23
CA ILE A 101 1.96 -30.44 -22.30
C ILE A 101 0.48 -30.28 -22.65
N ASN A 102 0.06 -29.07 -23.07
CA ASN A 102 -1.33 -28.73 -23.40
C ASN A 102 -2.34 -29.05 -22.28
N GLN A 103 -1.94 -28.84 -21.02
CA GLN A 103 -2.79 -29.02 -19.83
C GLN A 103 -3.06 -27.71 -19.09
N LEU A 104 -2.85 -26.57 -19.74
CA LEU A 104 -3.19 -25.27 -19.16
C LEU A 104 -4.71 -25.15 -18.93
N ASN A 105 -5.53 -25.72 -19.83
CA ASN A 105 -6.99 -25.73 -19.74
C ASN A 105 -7.55 -24.32 -19.39
N ASP A 106 -8.51 -24.24 -18.46
CA ASP A 106 -9.10 -22.99 -17.97
C ASP A 106 -8.25 -22.27 -16.89
N LEU A 107 -6.97 -22.64 -16.73
CA LEU A 107 -6.08 -22.00 -15.76
C LEU A 107 -5.49 -20.72 -16.34
N THR A 108 -5.42 -19.67 -15.51
CA THR A 108 -4.69 -18.45 -15.87
C THR A 108 -3.28 -18.48 -15.28
N PRO A 109 -2.23 -18.29 -16.08
CA PRO A 109 -0.88 -18.08 -15.57
C PRO A 109 -0.81 -16.86 -14.65
N VAL A 110 -0.27 -17.05 -13.45
CA VAL A 110 -0.07 -15.99 -12.46
C VAL A 110 1.39 -15.87 -12.05
N SER A 111 1.78 -14.66 -11.66
CA SER A 111 2.98 -14.39 -10.89
C SER A 111 2.62 -14.04 -9.45
N PHE A 112 3.65 -13.85 -8.61
CA PHE A 112 3.53 -13.57 -7.20
C PHE A 112 4.51 -12.48 -6.79
N ASP A 113 4.07 -11.46 -6.07
CA ASP A 113 4.95 -10.42 -5.53
C ASP A 113 4.25 -9.63 -4.40
N VAL A 114 4.77 -8.46 -4.04
CA VAL A 114 4.12 -7.51 -3.13
C VAL A 114 2.70 -7.14 -3.59
N GLY A 115 1.85 -6.78 -2.64
CA GLY A 115 0.42 -6.50 -2.90
C GLY A 115 0.14 -5.49 -3.99
N GLU A 116 0.99 -4.48 -4.15
CA GLU A 116 0.84 -3.40 -5.14
C GLU A 116 1.07 -3.84 -6.59
N CYS A 117 1.54 -5.07 -6.81
CA CYS A 117 1.58 -5.65 -8.15
C CYS A 117 0.20 -6.08 -8.66
N ALA A 118 -0.83 -6.06 -7.81
CA ALA A 118 -2.23 -6.18 -8.18
C ALA A 118 -2.98 -4.84 -7.97
N GLU A 119 -4.20 -4.76 -8.51
CA GLU A 119 -5.11 -3.63 -8.35
C GLU A 119 -5.36 -3.33 -6.86
N VAL A 120 -5.14 -2.07 -6.48
CA VAL A 120 -5.39 -1.58 -5.11
C VAL A 120 -6.85 -1.15 -5.01
N ILE A 121 -7.62 -1.88 -4.21
CA ILE A 121 -9.05 -1.62 -3.98
C ILE A 121 -9.23 -0.94 -2.61
N ASP A 122 -10.02 0.13 -2.54
CA ASP A 122 -10.38 0.85 -1.31
C ASP A 122 -9.18 1.28 -0.45
N ALA A 123 -8.06 1.65 -1.10
CA ALA A 123 -6.79 2.01 -0.48
C ALA A 123 -6.19 0.93 0.45
N PHE A 124 -6.68 -0.31 0.35
CA PHE A 124 -6.13 -1.43 1.06
C PHE A 124 -5.03 -2.11 0.25
N LYS A 125 -3.88 -2.31 0.87
CA LYS A 125 -2.69 -2.92 0.26
C LYS A 125 -2.32 -4.16 1.07
N PRO A 126 -2.58 -5.37 0.56
CA PRO A 126 -2.10 -6.59 1.21
C PRO A 126 -0.57 -6.65 1.12
N ASP A 127 0.07 -7.47 1.95
CA ASP A 127 1.52 -7.65 1.89
C ASP A 127 1.95 -8.43 0.64
N THR A 128 1.10 -9.32 0.13
CA THR A 128 1.36 -10.14 -1.05
C THR A 128 0.20 -10.18 -2.04
N ALA A 129 0.53 -10.43 -3.30
CA ALA A 129 -0.44 -10.60 -4.39
C ALA A 129 -0.07 -11.73 -5.32
N TYR A 130 -1.11 -12.40 -5.85
CA TYR A 130 -1.03 -13.23 -7.04
C TYR A 130 -1.80 -12.54 -8.15
N PHE A 131 -1.15 -12.29 -9.29
CA PHE A 131 -1.70 -11.48 -10.38
C PHE A 131 -1.41 -12.13 -11.73
N ALA A 132 -2.30 -11.93 -12.69
CA ALA A 132 -2.18 -12.52 -14.02
C ALA A 132 -0.98 -11.93 -14.76
N VAL A 133 -0.15 -12.80 -15.36
CA VAL A 133 1.07 -12.39 -16.08
C VAL A 133 0.74 -11.57 -17.34
N ALA A 134 -0.43 -11.82 -17.94
CA ALA A 134 -0.87 -11.14 -19.16
C ALA A 134 -1.34 -9.69 -18.96
N LEU A 135 -1.48 -9.23 -17.71
CA LEU A 135 -1.95 -7.88 -17.41
C LEU A 135 -0.80 -6.99 -16.92
N PRO A 136 -0.83 -5.67 -17.20
CA PRO A 136 0.11 -4.74 -16.60
C PRO A 136 0.08 -4.80 -15.07
N ALA A 137 1.26 -4.68 -14.44
CA ALA A 137 1.37 -4.66 -12.99
C ALA A 137 0.48 -3.57 -12.37
N GLY A 138 -0.22 -3.91 -11.28
CA GLY A 138 -1.12 -2.99 -10.57
C GLY A 138 -2.50 -2.80 -11.21
N THR A 139 -2.80 -3.45 -12.34
CA THR A 139 -4.10 -3.31 -13.04
C THR A 139 -5.01 -4.52 -12.90
N GLY A 140 -4.44 -5.71 -12.69
CA GLY A 140 -5.19 -6.96 -12.57
C GLY A 140 -5.67 -7.22 -11.15
N PRO A 141 -6.79 -7.95 -10.96
CA PRO A 141 -7.29 -8.29 -9.63
C PRO A 141 -6.28 -9.17 -8.89
N ASN A 142 -6.18 -8.97 -7.57
CA ASN A 142 -5.41 -9.86 -6.71
C ASN A 142 -6.16 -11.18 -6.52
N ARG A 143 -5.62 -12.28 -7.06
CA ARG A 143 -6.25 -13.60 -7.05
C ARG A 143 -6.09 -14.34 -5.72
N ALA A 144 -5.13 -13.93 -4.90
CA ALA A 144 -4.89 -14.49 -3.57
C ALA A 144 -4.14 -13.46 -2.71
N PRO A 145 -4.84 -12.48 -2.11
CA PRO A 145 -4.20 -11.54 -1.20
C PRO A 145 -3.64 -12.26 0.03
N GLY A 146 -2.50 -11.79 0.54
CA GLY A 146 -1.89 -12.36 1.74
C GLY A 146 -1.26 -11.31 2.62
N ASP A 147 -1.15 -11.66 3.91
CA ASP A 147 -0.54 -10.85 4.96
C ASP A 147 0.66 -11.57 5.56
N VAL A 148 1.71 -10.81 5.88
CA VAL A 148 2.92 -11.27 6.54
C VAL A 148 2.95 -10.68 7.94
N LYS A 149 2.81 -11.55 8.95
CA LYS A 149 2.81 -11.13 10.35
C LYS A 149 3.82 -11.95 11.17
N PRO A 150 4.62 -11.30 12.04
CA PRO A 150 5.45 -12.01 12.99
C PRO A 150 4.56 -12.71 14.03
N SER A 151 5.05 -13.81 14.61
CA SER A 151 4.22 -14.66 15.48
C SER A 151 3.72 -13.95 16.75
N TRP A 152 4.41 -12.92 17.21
CA TRP A 152 3.97 -12.11 18.34
C TRP A 152 2.79 -11.18 18.00
N LYS A 153 2.54 -10.92 16.72
CA LYS A 153 1.33 -10.21 16.24
C LYS A 153 0.21 -11.17 15.84
N TRP A 154 0.57 -12.32 15.27
CA TRP A 154 -0.41 -13.27 14.79
C TRP A 154 0.11 -14.70 14.90
N SER A 155 -0.60 -15.51 15.68
CA SER A 155 -0.29 -16.93 15.89
C SER A 155 -1.59 -17.73 15.90
N THR A 156 -1.57 -18.96 15.40
CA THR A 156 -2.73 -19.86 15.48
C THR A 156 -3.16 -20.13 16.92
N ALA A 157 -2.24 -20.06 17.89
CA ALA A 157 -2.56 -20.12 19.31
C ALA A 157 -3.49 -18.98 19.78
N PHE A 158 -3.53 -17.86 19.07
CA PHE A 158 -4.39 -16.73 19.40
C PHE A 158 -5.86 -17.01 19.08
N ALA A 159 -6.17 -17.99 18.21
CA ALA A 159 -7.52 -18.36 17.83
C ALA A 159 -8.37 -18.82 19.03
N THR A 160 -7.74 -19.53 19.98
CA THR A 160 -8.37 -20.11 21.16
C THR A 160 -7.93 -19.42 22.46
N HIS A 161 -7.31 -18.24 22.36
CA HIS A 161 -6.79 -17.54 23.54
C HIS A 161 -7.92 -17.12 24.51
N PRO A 162 -7.75 -17.23 25.84
CA PRO A 162 -8.78 -16.87 26.82
C PRO A 162 -9.29 -15.43 26.64
N LEU A 163 -8.36 -14.47 26.48
CA LEU A 163 -8.67 -13.06 26.26
C LEU A 163 -9.34 -12.82 24.89
N LEU A 164 -10.56 -12.25 24.93
CA LEU A 164 -11.33 -11.88 23.74
C LEU A 164 -10.59 -10.90 22.84
N GLY A 165 -9.85 -9.95 23.42
CA GLY A 165 -9.05 -8.98 22.64
C GLY A 165 -8.03 -9.66 21.73
N ILE A 166 -7.34 -10.69 22.21
CA ILE A 166 -6.34 -11.44 21.43
C ILE A 166 -7.01 -12.27 20.34
N ARG A 167 -8.16 -12.90 20.63
CA ARG A 167 -8.97 -13.59 19.62
C ARG A 167 -9.47 -12.64 18.52
N ASN A 168 -9.84 -11.41 18.90
CA ASN A 168 -10.24 -10.38 17.94
C ASN A 168 -9.08 -9.95 17.06
N GLU A 169 -7.88 -9.77 17.61
CA GLU A 169 -6.68 -9.48 16.80
C GLU A 169 -6.34 -10.62 15.84
N TYR A 170 -6.51 -11.88 16.26
CA TYR A 170 -6.35 -13.05 15.38
C TYR A 170 -7.33 -13.00 14.19
N ARG A 171 -8.62 -12.75 14.45
CA ARG A 171 -9.64 -12.61 13.40
C ARG A 171 -9.43 -11.36 12.55
N GLN A 172 -8.93 -10.28 13.13
CA GLN A 172 -8.73 -9.02 12.41
C GLN A 172 -7.67 -9.17 11.30
N ALA A 173 -6.59 -9.90 11.56
CA ALA A 173 -5.61 -10.23 10.52
C ALA A 173 -6.20 -11.15 9.44
N LEU A 174 -7.03 -12.13 9.80
CA LEU A 174 -7.73 -12.96 8.80
C LEU A 174 -8.68 -12.15 7.92
N SER A 175 -9.40 -11.18 8.49
CA SER A 175 -10.34 -10.34 7.75
C SER A 175 -9.70 -9.47 6.65
N GLN A 176 -8.38 -9.26 6.73
CA GLN A 176 -7.60 -8.50 5.74
C GLN A 176 -7.26 -9.33 4.49
N SER A 177 -7.22 -10.66 4.61
CA SER A 177 -6.83 -11.59 3.53
C SER A 177 -8.01 -12.34 2.90
N THR A 178 -9.23 -12.14 3.41
CA THR A 178 -10.43 -12.76 2.84
C THR A 178 -10.85 -12.03 1.56
N ALA A 179 -10.60 -12.65 0.40
CA ALA A 179 -11.27 -12.31 -0.85
C ALA A 179 -12.78 -12.55 -0.68
N THR A 180 -13.54 -11.48 -0.45
CA THR A 180 -14.98 -11.60 -0.15
C THR A 180 -15.77 -10.69 -1.11
N PRO A 181 -16.99 -11.08 -1.51
CA PRO A 181 -17.70 -10.53 -2.67
C PRO A 181 -17.92 -9.03 -2.56
N LYS A 182 -18.07 -8.37 -3.73
CA LYS A 182 -18.54 -6.99 -3.83
C LYS A 182 -19.73 -6.81 -2.87
N LYS A 183 -19.61 -5.85 -1.95
CA LYS A 183 -20.76 -5.43 -1.13
C LYS A 183 -21.92 -5.12 -2.07
N HIS A 184 -23.11 -5.61 -1.75
CA HIS A 184 -24.31 -5.20 -2.47
C HIS A 184 -24.38 -3.68 -2.51
N ALA A 185 -24.67 -3.13 -3.68
CA ALA A 185 -24.87 -1.70 -3.82
C ALA A 185 -25.91 -1.26 -2.79
N GLY A 186 -25.54 -0.35 -1.90
CA GLY A 186 -26.47 0.23 -0.94
C GLY A 186 -27.59 0.99 -1.67
N ARG A 187 -28.53 1.54 -0.89
CA ARG A 187 -29.58 2.41 -1.46
C ARG A 187 -28.96 3.46 -2.39
N PRO A 188 -29.41 3.57 -3.65
CA PRO A 188 -28.85 4.54 -4.59
C PRO A 188 -28.93 5.95 -4.02
N SER A 189 -27.93 6.78 -4.39
CA SER A 189 -27.93 8.20 -4.05
C SER A 189 -29.23 8.84 -4.53
N GLN A 190 -29.82 9.73 -3.73
CA GLN A 190 -31.00 10.52 -4.15
C GLN A 190 -30.66 11.54 -5.25
N LEU A 191 -29.37 11.87 -5.41
CA LEU A 191 -28.87 12.72 -6.48
C LEU A 191 -28.11 11.85 -7.49
N THR A 192 -28.48 11.95 -8.76
CA THR A 192 -27.76 11.27 -9.86
C THR A 192 -26.43 11.95 -10.17
N GLU A 193 -25.58 11.31 -10.96
CA GLU A 193 -24.29 11.88 -11.37
C GLU A 193 -24.49 13.15 -12.23
N GLU A 194 -25.52 13.18 -13.07
CA GLU A 194 -25.87 14.31 -13.95
C GLU A 194 -26.32 15.51 -13.13
N GLN A 195 -27.29 15.32 -12.23
CA GLN A 195 -27.76 16.38 -11.32
C GLN A 195 -26.61 16.94 -10.49
N MET A 196 -25.70 16.07 -10.10
CA MET A 196 -24.53 16.46 -9.36
C MET A 196 -23.50 17.25 -10.17
N ASN A 197 -23.30 16.91 -11.45
CA ASN A 197 -22.44 17.67 -12.34
C ASN A 197 -23.03 19.06 -12.60
N GLU A 198 -24.34 19.15 -12.79
CA GLU A 198 -25.07 20.42 -12.89
C GLU A 198 -24.91 21.28 -11.63
N ILE A 199 -25.02 20.67 -10.44
CA ILE A 199 -24.75 21.36 -9.17
C ILE A 199 -23.31 21.87 -9.12
N ILE A 200 -22.32 21.04 -9.51
CA ILE A 200 -20.90 21.42 -9.49
C ILE A 200 -20.61 22.54 -10.48
N GLU A 201 -21.18 22.47 -11.68
CA GLU A 201 -21.07 23.49 -12.71
C GLU A 201 -21.66 24.81 -12.21
N PHE A 202 -22.87 24.77 -11.66
CA PHE A 202 -23.54 25.94 -11.10
C PHE A 202 -22.75 26.60 -9.96
N ILE A 203 -22.28 25.83 -8.96
CA ILE A 203 -21.52 26.40 -7.84
C ILE A 203 -20.14 26.89 -8.27
N SER A 204 -19.57 26.34 -9.35
CA SER A 204 -18.26 26.73 -9.87
C SER A 204 -18.34 27.93 -10.82
N ALA A 205 -19.49 28.16 -11.46
CA ALA A 205 -19.71 29.22 -12.43
C ALA A 205 -19.52 30.64 -11.85
N SER A 206 -19.73 30.84 -10.54
CA SER A 206 -19.51 32.15 -9.93
C SER A 206 -19.13 32.10 -8.45
N LYS A 207 -18.48 33.17 -7.99
CA LYS A 207 -18.16 33.37 -6.56
C LYS A 207 -19.42 33.42 -5.70
N ILE A 208 -20.51 33.99 -6.23
CA ILE A 208 -21.79 34.13 -5.53
C ILE A 208 -22.41 32.74 -5.34
N ASN A 209 -22.42 31.91 -6.38
CA ASN A 209 -23.00 30.56 -6.35
C ASN A 209 -22.23 29.66 -5.39
N ARG A 210 -20.88 29.72 -5.40
CA ARG A 210 -20.03 28.97 -4.46
C ARG A 210 -20.30 29.31 -3.00
N GLN A 211 -20.67 30.55 -2.70
CA GLN A 211 -20.94 31.01 -1.33
C GLN A 211 -22.37 30.77 -0.89
N MET A 212 -23.27 30.41 -1.80
CA MET A 212 -24.70 30.27 -1.57
C MET A 212 -25.02 29.18 -0.52
N PRO A 213 -25.94 29.43 0.44
CA PRO A 213 -26.44 28.42 1.37
C PRO A 213 -27.05 27.20 0.69
N TYR A 214 -26.86 26.00 1.24
CA TYR A 214 -27.47 24.77 0.71
C TYR A 214 -28.99 24.90 0.58
N LYS A 215 -29.66 25.49 1.56
CA LYS A 215 -31.09 25.82 1.46
C LYS A 215 -31.47 26.62 0.22
N LYS A 216 -30.64 27.60 -0.17
CA LYS A 216 -30.87 28.42 -1.37
C LYS A 216 -30.50 27.67 -2.65
N LEU A 217 -29.41 26.90 -2.64
CA LEU A 217 -29.02 26.05 -3.78
C LEU A 217 -30.10 25.02 -4.12
N ILE A 218 -30.71 24.41 -3.11
CA ILE A 218 -31.82 23.47 -3.26
C ILE A 218 -33.01 24.12 -3.99
N VAL A 219 -33.34 25.37 -3.62
CA VAL A 219 -34.43 26.11 -4.25
C VAL A 219 -34.09 26.51 -5.68
N VAL A 220 -32.90 27.05 -5.93
CA VAL A 220 -32.47 27.57 -7.24
C VAL A 220 -32.31 26.45 -8.27
N LEU A 221 -31.80 25.30 -7.84
CA LEU A 221 -31.59 24.13 -8.71
C LEU A 221 -32.76 23.14 -8.66
N HIS A 222 -33.89 23.54 -8.04
CA HIS A 222 -35.11 22.73 -7.93
C HIS A 222 -34.86 21.28 -7.46
N LEU A 223 -34.00 21.12 -6.44
CA LEU A 223 -33.58 19.80 -5.96
C LEU A 223 -34.58 19.24 -4.93
N GLU A 224 -35.00 17.99 -5.10
CA GLU A 224 -35.87 17.30 -4.14
C GLU A 224 -35.09 16.63 -2.98
N VAL A 225 -34.13 17.35 -2.40
CA VAL A 225 -33.27 16.82 -1.32
C VAL A 225 -33.15 17.79 -0.16
N ASN A 226 -32.87 17.27 1.03
CA ASN A 226 -32.57 18.11 2.19
C ASN A 226 -31.09 18.56 2.22
N GLU A 227 -30.80 19.61 3.01
CA GLU A 227 -29.46 20.21 3.12
C GLU A 227 -28.37 19.21 3.53
N LYS A 228 -28.71 18.24 4.41
CA LYS A 228 -27.76 17.21 4.86
C LYS A 228 -27.40 16.25 3.73
N CYS A 229 -28.38 15.90 2.88
CA CYS A 229 -28.18 15.06 1.71
C CYS A 229 -27.24 15.75 0.71
N LEU A 230 -27.52 17.00 0.34
CA LEU A 230 -26.68 17.80 -0.56
C LEU A 230 -25.26 17.98 -0.01
N GLY A 231 -25.12 18.32 1.27
CA GLY A 231 -23.81 18.50 1.91
C GLY A 231 -22.98 17.21 1.93
N ARG A 232 -23.59 16.05 2.18
CA ARG A 232 -22.90 14.76 2.11
C ARG A 232 -22.48 14.40 0.69
N ALA A 233 -23.35 14.64 -0.30
CA ALA A 233 -23.07 14.36 -1.71
C ALA A 233 -21.88 15.19 -2.21
N LEU A 234 -21.87 16.50 -1.94
CA LEU A 234 -20.76 17.39 -2.27
C LEU A 234 -19.45 16.97 -1.56
N LYS A 235 -19.53 16.61 -0.28
CA LYS A 235 -18.36 16.16 0.49
C LYS A 235 -17.71 14.90 -0.10
N ARG A 236 -18.50 13.94 -0.60
CA ARG A 236 -17.97 12.73 -1.25
C ARG A 236 -17.17 13.05 -2.52
N ARG A 237 -17.48 14.15 -3.21
CA ARG A 237 -16.73 14.65 -4.38
C ARG A 237 -15.64 15.67 -4.03
N GLY A 238 -15.27 15.77 -2.76
CA GLY A 238 -14.20 16.66 -2.30
C GLY A 238 -14.63 18.10 -2.02
N TYR A 239 -15.90 18.46 -2.25
CA TYR A 239 -16.41 19.80 -1.99
C TYR A 239 -16.87 19.92 -0.53
N SER A 240 -16.06 20.57 0.28
CA SER A 240 -16.41 20.91 1.66
C SER A 240 -16.67 22.40 1.79
N ARG A 241 -17.73 22.76 2.50
CA ARG A 241 -18.01 24.17 2.78
C ARG A 241 -17.12 24.66 3.89
N ARG A 242 -16.38 25.74 3.62
CA ARG A 242 -15.61 26.49 4.62
C ARG A 242 -16.04 27.95 4.57
N ILE A 243 -16.07 28.60 5.72
CA ILE A 243 -16.26 30.05 5.78
C ILE A 243 -15.13 30.69 4.98
N SER A 244 -15.46 31.42 3.91
CA SER A 244 -14.47 32.19 3.17
C SER A 244 -14.06 33.37 4.04
N LEU A 245 -12.99 33.21 4.80
CA LEU A 245 -12.34 34.32 5.48
C LEU A 245 -11.88 35.32 4.42
N ARG A 246 -12.04 36.62 4.67
CA ARG A 246 -11.45 37.63 3.79
C ARG A 246 -9.94 37.40 3.80
N LYS A 247 -9.37 37.08 2.63
CA LYS A 247 -7.91 37.10 2.46
C LYS A 247 -7.48 38.53 2.85
N PRO A 248 -6.51 38.70 3.77
CA PRO A 248 -6.00 40.04 4.06
C PRO A 248 -5.64 40.70 2.72
N PRO A 249 -6.08 41.94 2.46
CA PRO A 249 -5.74 42.60 1.21
C PRO A 249 -4.21 42.67 1.11
N LEU A 250 -3.65 42.01 0.09
CA LEU A 250 -2.26 42.20 -0.28
C LEU A 250 -2.16 43.62 -0.82
N SER A 251 -1.40 44.49 -0.17
CA SER A 251 -1.18 45.85 -0.66
C SER A 251 -0.62 45.80 -2.08
N ILE A 252 -0.90 46.83 -2.88
CA ILE A 252 -0.43 46.96 -4.27
C ILE A 252 1.09 46.74 -4.32
N ARG A 253 1.81 47.34 -3.37
CA ARG A 253 3.25 47.13 -3.15
C ARG A 253 3.65 45.65 -3.01
N VAL A 254 2.89 44.83 -2.29
CA VAL A 254 3.20 43.39 -2.11
C VAL A 254 2.86 42.58 -3.36
N GLN A 255 1.87 42.99 -4.15
CA GLN A 255 1.57 42.34 -5.42
C GLN A 255 2.68 42.61 -6.45
N ASP A 256 3.14 43.85 -6.54
CA ASP A 256 4.25 44.24 -7.41
C ASP A 256 5.55 43.55 -7.01
N ILE A 257 5.88 43.50 -5.71
CA ILE A 257 7.07 42.76 -5.22
C ILE A 257 7.02 41.29 -5.60
N ARG A 258 5.84 40.65 -5.56
CA ARG A 258 5.71 39.21 -5.86
C ARG A 258 5.71 38.92 -7.35
N LEU A 259 5.13 39.80 -8.17
CA LEU A 259 5.17 39.69 -9.62
C LEU A 259 6.58 39.96 -10.15
N GLN A 260 7.23 41.00 -9.62
CA GLN A 260 8.60 41.36 -9.94
C GLN A 260 9.57 40.26 -9.51
N TRP A 261 9.43 39.71 -8.30
CA TRP A 261 10.23 38.56 -7.86
C TRP A 261 10.06 37.34 -8.78
N ALA A 262 8.84 37.02 -9.22
CA ALA A 262 8.58 35.87 -10.09
C ALA A 262 9.08 36.05 -11.53
N LEU A 263 9.10 37.29 -12.04
CA LEU A 263 9.66 37.62 -13.36
C LEU A 263 11.19 37.72 -13.32
N GLU A 264 11.77 38.08 -12.18
CA GLU A 264 13.22 38.23 -11.99
C GLU A 264 13.91 36.92 -11.56
N ASN A 265 13.24 35.98 -10.87
CA ASN A 265 13.88 34.85 -10.20
C ASN A 265 13.53 33.46 -10.76
N LEU A 266 13.99 33.20 -12.00
CA LEU A 266 14.17 31.88 -12.65
C LEU A 266 13.00 31.37 -13.50
N SER A 267 13.21 31.41 -14.83
CA SER A 267 12.59 30.42 -15.71
C SER A 267 13.15 29.02 -15.39
N TYR A 268 12.42 27.97 -15.77
CA TYR A 268 12.87 26.59 -15.61
C TYR A 268 14.27 26.33 -16.20
N ASP A 269 14.60 27.01 -17.31
CA ASP A 269 15.89 26.91 -17.98
C ASP A 269 17.01 27.58 -17.18
N THR A 270 16.72 28.71 -16.53
CA THR A 270 17.67 29.34 -15.60
C THR A 270 17.91 28.44 -14.39
N LEU A 271 16.86 27.85 -13.81
CA LEU A 271 17.00 26.91 -12.68
C LEU A 271 17.87 25.70 -13.07
N ARG A 272 17.59 25.12 -14.24
CA ARG A 272 18.35 23.99 -14.81
C ARG A 272 19.83 24.36 -15.05
N GLY A 273 20.09 25.57 -15.53
CA GLY A 273 21.45 26.09 -15.74
C GLY A 273 22.21 26.23 -14.42
N VAL A 274 21.59 26.83 -13.40
CA VAL A 274 22.19 27.00 -12.07
C VAL A 274 22.51 25.66 -11.42
N VAL A 275 21.60 24.68 -11.50
CA VAL A 275 21.83 23.33 -10.94
C VAL A 275 23.00 22.62 -11.63
N ARG A 276 23.13 22.74 -12.96
CA ARG A 276 24.26 22.17 -13.70
C ARG A 276 25.57 22.86 -13.35
N ALA A 277 25.59 24.19 -13.35
CA ALA A 277 26.78 24.94 -12.97
C ALA A 277 27.23 24.62 -11.53
N ALA A 278 26.28 24.47 -10.60
CA ALA A 278 26.57 24.04 -9.23
C ALA A 278 27.15 22.62 -9.19
N TRP A 279 26.58 21.68 -9.95
CA TRP A 279 27.10 20.32 -10.06
C TRP A 279 28.52 20.27 -10.63
N ASP A 280 28.78 21.02 -11.71
CA ASP A 280 30.08 21.07 -12.37
C ASP A 280 31.14 21.84 -11.55
N SER A 281 30.70 22.69 -10.61
CA SER A 281 31.60 23.41 -9.70
C SER A 281 32.13 22.57 -8.55
N ILE A 282 31.59 21.36 -8.34
CA ILE A 282 32.08 20.43 -7.32
C ILE A 282 33.43 19.89 -7.81
N THR A 283 34.50 20.32 -7.15
CA THR A 283 35.85 19.91 -7.51
C THR A 283 36.19 18.54 -6.93
N GLU A 284 37.11 17.84 -7.57
CA GLU A 284 37.64 16.57 -7.06
C GLU A 284 38.27 16.73 -5.66
N GLY A 285 38.92 17.87 -5.39
CA GLY A 285 39.47 18.19 -4.07
C GLY A 285 38.40 18.27 -2.98
N GLN A 286 37.25 18.89 -3.26
CA GLN A 286 36.12 18.93 -2.31
C GLN A 286 35.54 17.55 -2.04
N LEU A 287 35.48 16.69 -3.08
CA LEU A 287 35.05 15.30 -2.90
C LEU A 287 36.07 14.51 -2.07
N GLN A 288 37.37 14.73 -2.29
CA GLN A 288 38.43 14.10 -1.53
C GLN A 288 38.44 14.55 -0.06
N GLU A 289 38.18 15.82 0.22
CA GLU A 289 37.99 16.34 1.59
C GLU A 289 36.79 15.69 2.28
N LEU A 290 35.63 15.61 1.60
CA LEU A 290 34.45 14.93 2.13
C LEU A 290 34.71 13.44 2.41
N ILE A 291 35.46 12.77 1.53
CA ILE A 291 35.89 11.38 1.74
C ILE A 291 36.86 11.28 2.93
N ALA A 292 37.78 12.22 3.07
CA ALA A 292 38.74 12.27 4.17
C ALA A 292 38.07 12.54 5.53
N GLU A 293 36.93 13.24 5.54
CA GLU A 293 36.11 13.45 6.74
C GLU A 293 35.20 12.26 7.09
N MET A 294 35.01 11.30 6.17
CA MET A 294 34.11 10.17 6.41
C MET A 294 34.44 9.35 7.68
N PRO A 295 35.71 9.05 7.99
CA PRO A 295 36.06 8.39 9.25
C PRO A 295 35.58 9.17 10.49
N ALA A 296 35.72 10.49 10.50
CA ALA A 296 35.30 11.33 11.62
C ALA A 296 33.77 11.36 11.77
N ARG A 297 33.03 11.40 10.65
CA ARG A 297 31.56 11.36 10.62
C ARG A 297 31.03 10.01 11.10
N CYS A 298 31.61 8.91 10.62
CA CYS A 298 31.31 7.56 11.10
C CYS A 298 31.61 7.42 12.60
N GLN A 299 32.75 7.93 13.05
CA GLN A 299 33.13 7.90 14.48
C GLN A 299 32.17 8.71 15.35
N ALA A 300 31.70 9.86 14.87
CA ALA A 300 30.71 10.68 15.57
C ALA A 300 29.37 9.95 15.71
N VAL A 301 28.92 9.23 14.67
CA VAL A 301 27.69 8.42 14.73
C VAL A 301 27.85 7.26 15.72
N ILE A 302 29.02 6.62 15.74
CA ILE A 302 29.34 5.56 16.72
C ILE A 302 29.32 6.14 18.15
N GLN A 303 29.96 7.28 18.39
CA GLN A 303 29.97 7.95 19.70
C GLN A 303 28.57 8.40 20.13
N ALA A 304 27.72 8.82 19.18
CA ALA A 304 26.33 9.17 19.43
C ALA A 304 25.39 7.95 19.58
N GLY A 305 25.93 6.72 19.48
CA GLY A 305 25.12 5.50 19.56
C GLY A 305 24.06 5.39 18.45
N GLY A 306 24.33 5.95 17.27
CA GLY A 306 23.37 6.04 16.16
C GLY A 306 22.39 7.22 16.24
N GLY A 307 22.55 8.11 17.22
CA GLY A 307 21.79 9.35 17.36
C GLY A 307 22.27 10.49 16.43
N TYR A 308 21.65 11.65 16.58
CA TYR A 308 21.99 12.85 15.80
C TYR A 308 23.42 13.31 16.09
N THR A 309 24.14 13.72 15.04
CA THR A 309 25.48 14.31 15.15
C THR A 309 25.49 15.71 14.55
N LYS A 310 26.55 16.48 14.83
CA LYS A 310 26.77 17.82 14.27
C LYS A 310 27.30 17.80 12.82
N TYR A 311 27.57 16.61 12.29
CA TYR A 311 28.04 16.33 10.93
C TYR A 311 26.88 15.95 9.99
#